data_AF-A0A1M6YZV7-F1
#
_entry.id   AF-A0A1M6YZV7-F1
#
_cell.length_a   1.000
_cell.length_b   1.000
_cell.length_c   1.000
_cell.angle_alpha   90.00
_cell.angle_beta   90.00
_cell.angle_gamma   90.00
#
_symmetry.space_group_name_H-M   'P 1'
#
loop_
_entity.id
_entity.type
_entity.pdbx_description
1 polymer ?
#
loop_
_entity_poly.entity_id
_entity_poly.type
_entity_poly.pdbx_seq_one_letter_code
_entity_poly.pdbx_strand_id
1 'polypeptide(L)' 'MTLGAKVTGSCRGTAMSEARSLGLARVVDYQQLNVDSIKHQFDVVFDTAGTLSIKEGRALLKPGGVVLDISPSP' A
#
# COMPACT_ATOMS: atom_id res chain seq x y z
N MET A 1 -15.37 -13.70 -1.49
CA MET A 1 -14.64 -14.08 -2.72
C MET A 1 -13.67 -12.95 -3.03
N THR A 2 -12.40 -13.27 -3.28
CA THR A 2 -11.41 -12.29 -3.76
C THR A 2 -11.58 -12.10 -5.26
N LEU A 3 -11.59 -10.85 -5.74
CA LEU A 3 -11.77 -10.51 -7.16
C LEU A 3 -10.52 -10.79 -8.03
N GLY A 4 -9.65 -11.72 -7.62
CA GLY A 4 -8.42 -12.10 -8.34
C GLY A 4 -7.20 -11.19 -8.10
N ALA A 5 -7.34 -10.08 -7.37
CA ALA A 5 -6.21 -9.21 -7.05
C ALA A 5 -5.34 -9.76 -5.91
N LYS A 6 -4.01 -9.61 -6.03
CA LYS A 6 -3.06 -9.87 -4.94
C LYS A 6 -2.88 -8.60 -4.11
N VAL A 7 -3.47 -8.57 -2.93
CA VAL A 7 -3.48 -7.37 -2.07
C VAL A 7 -2.31 -7.39 -1.09
N THR A 8 -1.55 -6.30 -1.07
CA THR A 8 -0.59 -5.98 0.00
C THR A 8 -1.15 -4.81 0.80
N GLY A 9 -1.05 -4.86 2.12
CA GLY A 9 -1.48 -3.76 2.98
C GLY A 9 -0.44 -3.44 4.04
N SER A 10 -0.62 -2.28 4.68
CA SER A 10 0.20 -1.85 5.79
C SER A 10 -0.66 -1.59 7.03
N CYS A 11 -0.12 -1.88 8.20
CA CYS A 11 -0.76 -1.59 9.49
C CYS A 11 0.31 -1.46 10.57
N ARG A 12 -0.05 -1.10 11.80
CA ARG A 12 0.90 -1.22 12.93
C ARG A 12 1.23 -2.69 13.16
N GLY A 13 2.44 -2.98 13.64
CA GLY A 13 2.90 -4.33 13.94
C GLY A 13 1.91 -5.19 14.74
N THR A 14 1.23 -4.60 15.72
CA THR A 14 0.23 -5.26 16.57
C THR A 14 -1.01 -5.77 15.83
N ALA A 15 -1.34 -5.21 14.68
CA ALA A 15 -2.52 -5.59 13.88
C ALA A 15 -2.19 -6.54 12.72
N MET A 16 -0.93 -6.94 12.53
CA MET A 16 -0.55 -7.71 11.33
C MET A 16 -1.14 -9.12 11.28
N SER A 17 -1.45 -9.73 12.43
CA SER A 17 -2.09 -11.06 12.45
C SER A 17 -3.53 -10.98 11.91
N GLU A 18 -4.28 -9.99 12.38
CA GLU A 18 -5.63 -9.68 11.91
C GLU A 18 -5.63 -9.31 10.43
N ALA A 19 -4.70 -8.46 9.98
CA ALA A 19 -4.57 -8.11 8.56
C ALA A 19 -4.36 -9.35 7.66
N ARG A 20 -3.60 -10.35 8.13
CA ARG A 20 -3.42 -11.61 7.38
C ARG A 20 -4.69 -12.47 7.38
N SER A 21 -5.45 -12.51 8.46
CA SER A 21 -6.71 -13.28 8.50
C SER A 21 -7.78 -12.71 7.58
N LEU A 22 -7.71 -11.42 7.25
CA LEU A 22 -8.54 -10.77 6.22
C LEU A 22 -8.13 -11.13 4.78
N GLY A 23 -7.07 -11.91 4.58
CA GLY A 23 -6.66 -12.44 3.27
C GLY A 23 -5.63 -11.59 2.52
N LEU A 24 -4.93 -10.67 3.19
CA LEU A 24 -3.81 -9.93 2.58
C LEU A 24 -2.67 -10.90 2.27
N ALA A 25 -2.17 -10.87 1.03
CA ALA A 25 -1.07 -11.71 0.58
C ALA A 25 0.28 -11.30 1.19
N ARG A 26 0.43 -10.01 1.51
CA ARG A 26 1.59 -9.45 2.23
C ARG A 26 1.11 -8.34 3.15
N VAL A 27 1.66 -8.31 4.36
CA VAL A 27 1.42 -7.22 5.33
C VAL A 27 2.77 -6.64 5.73
N VAL A 28 2.89 -5.32 5.74
CA VAL A 28 4.08 -4.59 6.20
C VAL A 28 3.74 -3.72 7.40
N ASP A 29 4.66 -3.62 8.37
CA ASP A 29 4.52 -2.64 9.44
C ASP A 29 4.86 -1.26 8.87
N TYR A 30 3.90 -0.34 8.82
CA TYR A 30 4.15 0.98 8.24
C TYR A 30 5.19 1.78 9.04
N GLN A 31 5.36 1.50 10.34
CA GLN A 31 6.36 2.20 11.17
C GLN A 31 7.79 1.81 10.80
N GLN A 32 7.95 0.67 10.13
CA GLN A 32 9.24 0.13 9.70
C GLN A 32 9.34 0.12 8.16
N LEU A 33 8.36 0.71 7.47
CA LEU A 33 8.28 0.64 6.02
C LEU A 33 9.29 1.60 5.40
N ASN A 34 10.28 1.02 4.72
CA ASN A 34 11.09 1.74 3.77
C ASN A 34 10.44 1.66 2.37
N VAL A 35 9.89 2.77 1.89
CA VAL A 35 9.25 2.88 0.55
C VAL A 35 10.18 2.42 -0.57
N ASP A 36 11.48 2.69 -0.44
CA ASP A 36 12.48 2.30 -1.46
C ASP A 36 12.56 0.79 -1.66
N SER A 37 12.32 0.00 -0.60
CA SER A 37 12.33 -1.45 -0.65
C SER A 37 11.15 -2.04 -1.43
N ILE A 38 10.15 -1.22 -1.76
CA ILE A 38 8.92 -1.67 -2.42
C ILE A 38 8.52 -0.83 -3.64
N LYS A 39 9.45 -0.07 -4.21
CA LYS A 39 9.22 0.71 -5.44
C LYS A 39 8.78 -0.17 -6.61
N HIS A 40 7.95 0.39 -7.48
CA HIS A 40 7.53 -0.20 -8.75
C HIS A 40 6.91 -1.60 -8.66
N GLN A 41 6.16 -1.88 -7.59
CA GLN A 41 5.54 -3.19 -7.38
C GLN A 41 4.02 -3.20 -7.56
N PHE A 42 3.38 -2.03 -7.57
CA PHE A 42 1.93 -1.94 -7.50
C PHE A 42 1.32 -1.39 -8.78
N ASP A 43 0.27 -2.05 -9.26
CA ASP A 43 -0.57 -1.55 -10.35
C ASP A 43 -1.55 -0.48 -9.83
N VAL A 44 -1.97 -0.59 -8.57
CA VAL A 44 -2.81 0.37 -7.85
C VAL A 44 -2.29 0.58 -6.44
N VAL A 45 -2.18 1.83 -6.00
CA VAL A 45 -1.89 2.22 -4.61
C VAL A 45 -3.07 2.97 -4.05
N PHE A 46 -3.58 2.53 -2.89
CA PHE A 46 -4.58 3.26 -2.11
C PHE A 46 -3.90 3.87 -0.89
N ASP A 47 -3.77 5.20 -0.84
CA ASP A 47 -3.38 5.91 0.37
C ASP A 47 -4.63 6.34 1.15
N THR A 48 -5.16 5.41 1.94
CA THR A 48 -6.34 5.66 2.77
C THR A 48 -6.01 6.38 4.06
N ALA A 49 -4.73 6.40 4.48
CA ALA A 49 -4.30 7.11 5.66
C ALA A 49 -3.96 8.58 5.36
N GLY A 50 -3.76 8.93 4.07
CA GLY A 50 -3.36 10.26 3.64
C GLY A 50 -1.97 10.63 4.15
N THR A 51 -1.05 9.66 4.19
CA THR A 51 0.26 9.79 4.83
C THR A 51 1.43 9.75 3.85
N LEU A 52 1.20 9.31 2.62
CA LEU A 52 2.22 9.31 1.59
C LEU A 52 2.28 10.70 0.95
N SER A 53 3.50 11.17 0.68
CA SER A 53 3.66 12.26 -0.30
C SER A 53 3.29 11.76 -1.71
N ILE A 54 2.95 12.69 -2.61
CA ILE A 54 2.74 12.38 -4.04
C ILE A 54 3.93 11.58 -4.61
N LYS A 55 5.17 11.95 -4.22
CA LYS A 55 6.38 11.29 -4.68
C LYS A 55 6.46 9.85 -4.20
N GLU A 56 6.16 9.58 -2.93
CA GLU A 56 6.17 8.23 -2.38
C GLU A 56 5.07 7.37 -3.01
N GLY A 57 3.83 7.88 -3.08
CA GLY A 57 2.72 7.20 -3.73
C GLY A 57 3.03 6.81 -5.18
N ARG A 58 3.65 7.73 -5.95
CA ARG A 58 4.08 7.44 -7.33
C ARG A 58 5.26 6.47 -7.42
N ALA A 59 6.22 6.52 -6.50
CA ALA A 59 7.38 5.64 -6.52
C ALA A 59 7.02 4.16 -6.33
N LEU A 60 5.91 3.89 -5.63
CA LEU A 60 5.37 2.55 -5.43
C LEU A 60 4.79 1.92 -6.71
N LEU A 61 4.38 2.76 -7.67
CA LEU A 61 3.68 2.31 -8.88
C LEU A 61 4.62 1.72 -9.92
N LYS A 62 4.17 0.63 -10.54
CA LYS A 62 4.68 0.17 -11.84
C LYS A 62 4.38 1.22 -12.93
N PRO A 63 5.07 1.18 -14.08
CA PRO A 63 4.67 1.98 -15.25
C PRO A 63 3.18 1.78 -15.59
N GLY A 64 2.43 2.87 -15.71
CA GLY A 64 0.99 2.85 -16.01
C GLY A 64 0.08 2.62 -14.80
N GLY A 65 0.63 2.45 -13.59
CA GLY A 65 -0.15 2.31 -12.37
C GLY A 65 -0.84 3.61 -11.93
N VAL A 66 -1.81 3.47 -11.02
CA VAL A 66 -2.58 4.61 -10.47
C VAL A 66 -2.51 4.66 -8.95
N VAL A 67 -2.44 5.87 -8.41
CA VAL A 67 -2.57 6.14 -6.97
C VAL A 67 -3.90 6.83 -6.71
N LEU A 68 -4.67 6.31 -5.75
CA LEU A 68 -5.81 6.99 -5.15
C LEU A 68 -5.40 7.45 -3.77
N ASP A 69 -5.46 8.76 -3.57
CA ASP A 69 -5.18 9.42 -2.30
C ASP A 69 -6.50 9.99 -1.76
N ILE A 70 -6.76 9.79 -0.46
CA ILE A 70 -7.95 10.34 0.21
C ILE A 70 -7.85 11.86 0.45
N SER A 71 -6.63 12.39 0.48
CA SER A 71 -6.34 13.81 0.62
C SER A 71 -5.48 14.27 -0.57
N PRO A 72 -6.02 14.23 -1.80
CA PRO A 72 -5.25 14.58 -2.98
C PRO A 72 -4.76 16.02 -2.87
N SER A 73 -3.45 16.21 -3.02
CA SER A 73 -2.90 17.53 -3.26
C SER A 73 -3.23 17.95 -4.70
N PRO A 74 -3.53 19.24 -4.96
CA PRO A 74 -3.80 19.76 -6.31
C PRO A 74 -2.69 19.45 -7.32
#